data_AF-A0A916YWE6-F1
#
_entry.id   AF-A0A916YWE6-F1
#
_cell.length_a   1.000
_cell.length_b   1.000
_cell.length_c   1.000
_cell.angle_alpha   90.00
_cell.angle_beta   90.00
_cell.angle_gamma   90.00
#
_symmetry.space_group_name_H-M   'P 1'
#
loop_
_entity.id
_entity.type
_entity.pdbx_description
1 polymer ?
#
loop_
_entity_poly.entity_id
_entity_poly.type
_entity_poly.pdbx_seq_one_letter_code
_entity_poly.pdbx_strand_id
1 'polypeptide(L)'
;MNPSCRGSAKTISRSITAYLTIKASRHQEQDMNGDENQMIRRERYYGEFIRRFYVENIKDELITSSFENGILKLEIPKKDKEQTHNKRIEIQ
;
A
#
# COMPACT_ATOMS: atom_id res chain seq x y z
N MET A 1 2.93 5.90 19.07
CA MET A 1 3.94 4.94 18.55
C MET A 1 3.79 4.87 17.04
N ASN A 2 4.79 5.30 16.26
CA ASN A 2 4.72 5.24 14.80
C ASN A 2 5.18 3.86 14.30
N PRO A 3 4.45 3.22 13.36
CA PRO A 3 4.89 1.98 12.72
C PRO A 3 6.14 2.29 11.87
N SER A 4 7.30 2.20 12.51
CA SER A 4 8.58 2.50 11.87
C SER A 4 8.91 1.41 10.88
N CYS A 5 8.97 1.84 9.63
CA CYS A 5 9.31 1.10 8.45
C CYS A 5 10.63 1.67 7.87
N ARG A 6 11.45 2.33 8.70
CA ARG A 6 12.64 3.11 8.27
C ARG A 6 13.74 2.30 7.57
N GLY A 7 13.82 0.99 7.79
CA GLY A 7 14.77 0.07 7.12
C GLY A 7 14.11 -1.04 6.30
N SER A 8 12.90 -0.82 5.79
CA SER A 8 12.11 -1.85 5.10
C SER A 8 11.81 -1.50 3.66
N ALA A 9 12.01 -2.45 2.74
CA ALA A 9 11.67 -2.29 1.33
C ALA A 9 10.17 -2.00 1.17
N LYS A 10 9.84 -1.07 0.27
CA LYS A 10 8.47 -0.67 -0.08
C LYS A 10 8.37 -0.62 -1.59
N THR A 11 7.33 -1.22 -2.12
CA THR A 11 7.10 -1.25 -3.56
C THR A 11 5.62 -1.00 -3.82
N ILE A 12 5.35 -0.12 -4.78
CA ILE A 12 4.00 0.17 -5.27
C ILE A 12 4.00 -0.22 -6.74
N SER A 13 3.08 -1.09 -7.14
CA SER A 13 2.95 -1.52 -8.53
C SER A 13 1.49 -1.59 -8.95
N ARG A 14 1.24 -1.32 -10.23
CA ARG A 14 -0.09 -1.42 -10.85
C ARG A 14 -0.12 -2.58 -11.84
N SER A 15 -1.18 -3.37 -11.76
CA SER A 15 -1.47 -4.45 -12.71
C SER A 15 -2.38 -3.93 -13.84
N ILE A 16 -2.27 -4.55 -15.02
CA ILE A 16 -3.16 -4.38 -16.17
C ILE A 16 -4.65 -4.54 -15.77
N THR A 17 -4.94 -5.33 -14.73
CA THR A 17 -6.30 -5.63 -14.24
C THR A 17 -6.87 -4.59 -13.26
N ALA A 18 -6.46 -3.32 -13.36
CA ALA A 18 -6.92 -2.20 -12.52
C ALA A 18 -6.61 -2.33 -11.00
N TYR A 19 -5.78 -3.29 -10.58
CA TYR A 19 -5.35 -3.43 -9.19
C TYR A 19 -4.08 -2.63 -8.89
N LEU A 20 -4.12 -1.84 -7.83
CA LEU A 20 -2.94 -1.25 -7.19
C LEU A 20 -2.46 -2.17 -6.06
N THR A 21 -1.20 -2.56 -6.11
CA THR A 21 -0.56 -3.43 -5.11
C THR A 21 0.48 -2.64 -4.32
N ILE A 22 0.34 -2.64 -3.00
CA ILE A 22 1.32 -2.08 -2.06
C ILE A 22 2.00 -3.25 -1.36
N LYS A 23 3.32 -3.33 -1.49
CA LYS A 23 4.16 -4.29 -0.80
C LYS A 23 5.10 -3.58 0.18
N ALA A 24 5.27 -4.13 1.37
CA ALA A 24 6.25 -3.67 2.34
C ALA A 24 6.83 -4.84 3.12
N SER A 25 8.11 -4.79 3.51
CA SER A 25 8.78 -5.90 4.23
C SER A 25 9.47 -5.42 5.50
N ARG A 26 8.91 -5.66 6.68
CA ARG A 26 9.52 -5.23 7.95
C ARG A 26 10.44 -6.31 8.50
N HIS A 27 11.74 -6.05 8.50
CA HIS A 27 12.74 -6.92 9.10
C HIS A 27 12.99 -6.54 10.57
N GLN A 28 13.32 -7.53 11.39
CA GLN A 28 13.80 -7.34 12.75
C GLN A 28 15.32 -7.42 12.72
N GLU A 29 16.01 -6.35 13.10
CA GLU A 29 17.42 -6.44 13.47
C GLU A 29 17.46 -7.15 14.83
N GLN A 30 18.07 -8.33 14.87
CA GLN A 30 18.45 -8.98 16.12
C GLN A 30 19.88 -8.57 16.42
N ASP A 31 20.09 -7.81 17.49
CA ASP A 31 21.43 -7.62 18.05
C ASP A 31 21.89 -8.98 18.59
N MET A 32 22.82 -9.64 17.88
CA MET A 32 23.37 -10.96 18.20
C MET A 32 24.55 -10.89 19.17
N ASN A 33 24.62 -9.88 20.03
CA ASN A 33 25.76 -9.68 20.95
C ASN A 33 25.30 -9.77 22.40
N GLY A 34 25.58 -10.90 23.05
CA GLY A 34 25.59 -11.05 24.51
C GLY A 34 24.51 -11.97 25.08
N ASP A 35 24.92 -12.80 26.05
CA ASP A 35 24.24 -13.95 26.66
C ASP A 35 22.90 -13.70 27.42
N GLU A 36 22.08 -12.71 27.05
CA GLU A 36 20.92 -12.27 27.86
C GLU A 36 19.57 -12.15 27.10
N ASN A 37 19.32 -12.99 26.09
CA ASN A 37 18.17 -12.77 25.20
C ASN A 37 16.88 -13.51 25.62
N GLN A 38 16.39 -13.32 26.86
CA GLN A 38 15.02 -13.69 27.24
C GLN A 38 14.04 -12.61 26.80
N MET A 39 13.56 -12.70 25.55
CA MET A 39 12.50 -11.83 25.04
C MET A 39 11.17 -12.16 25.76
N ILE A 40 10.84 -11.44 26.85
CA ILE A 40 9.66 -11.72 27.69
C ILE A 40 8.34 -11.50 26.92
N ARG A 41 8.30 -10.53 25.99
CA ARG A 41 7.08 -10.24 25.22
C ARG A 41 7.40 -9.64 23.84
N ARG A 42 6.68 -10.13 22.82
CA ARG A 42 6.72 -9.62 21.45
C ARG A 42 5.31 -9.26 20.99
N GLU A 43 5.02 -7.96 20.92
CA GLU A 43 3.72 -7.44 20.46
C GLU A 43 3.70 -7.11 18.96
N ARG A 44 4.89 -6.84 18.40
CA ARG A 44 5.03 -6.33 17.04
C ARG A 44 5.29 -7.48 16.07
N TYR A 45 4.47 -7.52 15.02
CA TYR A 45 4.65 -8.43 13.90
C TYR A 45 5.71 -7.89 12.93
N TYR A 46 6.51 -8.82 12.42
CA TYR A 46 7.54 -8.62 11.41
C TYR A 46 7.26 -9.56 10.24
N GLY A 47 7.70 -9.18 9.03
CA GLY A 47 7.44 -9.95 7.81
C GLY A 47 6.98 -9.09 6.64
N GLU A 48 6.48 -9.75 5.62
CA GLU A 48 5.99 -9.12 4.40
C GLU A 48 4.50 -8.77 4.51
N PHE A 49 4.14 -7.62 3.96
CA PHE A 49 2.78 -7.10 3.91
C PHE A 49 2.45 -6.83 2.45
N ILE A 50 1.34 -7.40 1.98
CA ILE A 50 0.83 -7.14 0.64
C ILE A 50 -0.63 -6.72 0.77
N ARG A 51 -0.94 -5.52 0.28
CA ARG A 51 -2.33 -5.03 0.21
C ARG A 51 -2.65 -4.64 -1.22
N ARG A 52 -3.80 -5.13 -1.72
CA ARG A 52 -4.29 -4.87 -3.07
C ARG A 52 -5.58 -4.05 -3.00
N PHE A 53 -5.65 -3.02 -3.82
CA PHE A 53 -6.83 -2.16 -3.96
C PHE A 53 -7.31 -2.21 -5.40
N TYR A 54 -8.62 -2.32 -5.58
CA TYR A 54 -9.22 -2.19 -6.89
C TYR A 54 -9.43 -0.71 -7.21
N VAL A 55 -8.81 -0.22 -8.29
CA VAL A 55 -8.87 1.20 -8.67
C VAL A 55 -8.97 1.34 -10.19
N GLU A 56 -10.15 1.73 -10.65
CA GLU A 56 -10.45 1.99 -12.07
C GLU A 56 -10.46 3.48 -12.40
N ASN A 57 -10.34 3.79 -13.70
CA ASN A 57 -10.54 5.13 -14.24
C ASN A 57 -9.67 6.18 -13.53
N ILE A 58 -8.35 5.98 -13.56
CA ILE A 58 -7.37 6.90 -12.95
C ILE A 58 -6.38 7.43 -13.97
N LYS A 59 -5.80 8.60 -13.68
CA LYS A 59 -4.73 9.21 -14.46
C LYS A 59 -3.39 8.71 -13.89
N ASP A 60 -2.90 7.59 -14.41
CA ASP A 60 -1.72 6.88 -13.86
C ASP A 60 -0.47 7.76 -13.77
N GLU A 61 -0.28 8.67 -14.74
CA GLU A 61 0.85 9.61 -14.82
C GLU A 61 0.87 10.65 -13.68
N LEU A 62 -0.27 10.89 -13.02
CA LEU A 62 -0.43 11.91 -11.99
C LEU A 62 -0.51 11.31 -10.58
N ILE A 63 -0.21 10.02 -10.42
CA ILE A 63 -0.17 9.39 -9.10
C ILE A 63 1.03 9.95 -8.33
N THR A 64 0.78 10.48 -7.14
CA THR A 64 1.83 10.96 -6.23
C THR A 64 1.81 10.17 -4.93
N SER A 65 2.95 10.14 -4.23
CA SER A 65 3.09 9.43 -2.97
C SER A 65 4.00 10.18 -2.00
N SER A 66 3.69 10.13 -0.71
CA SER A 66 4.60 10.58 0.35
C SER A 66 4.65 9.55 1.47
N PHE A 67 5.82 9.42 2.11
CA PHE A 67 6.02 8.53 3.25
C PHE A 67 6.64 9.32 4.41
N GLU A 68 5.80 9.66 5.39
CA GLU A 68 6.20 10.49 6.51
C GLU A 68 5.75 9.84 7.82
N ASN A 69 6.64 9.81 8.81
CA ASN A 69 6.34 9.30 10.16
C ASN A 69 5.75 7.88 10.20
N GLY A 70 6.12 7.01 9.25
CA GLY A 70 5.62 5.63 9.18
C GLY A 70 4.30 5.48 8.41
N ILE A 71 3.77 6.56 7.82
CA ILE A 71 2.50 6.57 7.09
C ILE A 71 2.79 6.78 5.60
N LEU A 72 2.32 5.86 4.78
CA LEU A 72 2.31 5.99 3.32
C LEU A 72 1.00 6.68 2.88
N LYS A 73 1.10 7.84 2.26
CA LYS A 73 -0.01 8.55 1.62
C LYS A 73 0.12 8.39 0.11
N LEU A 74 -1.00 8.05 -0.55
CA LEU A 74 -1.10 7.95 -2.01
C LEU A 74 -2.24 8.85 -2.48
N GLU A 75 -1.96 9.71 -3.45
CA GLU A 75 -2.97 10.53 -4.11
C GLU A 75 -3.17 10.00 -5.52
N ILE A 76 -4.39 9.53 -5.78
CA ILE A 76 -4.74 8.82 -7.01
C ILE A 76 -5.87 9.58 -7.71
N PRO A 77 -5.54 10.46 -8.67
CA PRO A 77 -6.55 11.26 -9.37
C PRO A 77 -7.38 10.41 -10.32
N LYS A 78 -8.71 10.54 -10.23
CA LYS A 78 -9.64 9.89 -11.16
C LYS A 78 -9.62 10.58 -12.52
N LYS A 79 -9.83 9.79 -13.57
CA LYS A 79 -10.20 10.28 -14.89
C LYS A 79 -11.60 10.88 -14.81
N ASP A 80 -11.80 11.93 -15.59
CA ASP A 80 -13.11 12.55 -15.72
C ASP A 80 -14.08 11.49 -16.24
N LYS A 81 -15.24 11.37 -15.59
CA LYS A 81 -16.27 10.46 -16.08
C LYS A 81 -16.77 11.05 -17.38
N GLU A 82 -16.62 10.33 -18.48
CA GLU A 82 -17.41 10.62 -19.68
C GLU A 82 -18.87 10.69 -19.23
N GLN A 83 -19.57 11.76 -19.62
CA GLN A 83 -20.98 11.91 -19.33
C GLN A 83 -21.69 10.68 -19.89
N THR A 84 -22.04 9.76 -19.01
CA THR A 84 -22.79 8.58 -19.37
C THR A 84 -24.16 9.11 -19.76
N HIS A 85 -24.39 9.29 -21.07
CA HIS A 85 -25.73 9.41 -21.59
C HIS A 85 -26.44 8.13 -21.19
N ASN A 86 -27.25 8.20 -20.12
CA ASN A 86 -28.04 7.08 -19.64
C ASN A 86 -28.91 6.60 -20.79
N LYS A 87 -28.49 5.52 -21.44
CA LYS A 87 -29.20 4.92 -22.56
C LYS A 87 -30.30 4.06 -21.95
N ARG A 88 -31.50 4.64 -21.83
CA ARG A 88 -32.69 3.90 -21.39
C ARG A 88 -33.06 2.92 -22.51
N ILE A 89 -32.99 1.63 -22.22
CA ILE A 89 -33.45 0.58 -23.13
C ILE A 89 -34.90 0.27 -22.73
N GLU A 90 -35.84 0.57 -23.62
CA GLU A 90 -37.24 0.17 -23.44
C GLU A 90 -37.42 -1.29 -23.86
N ILE A 91 -38.20 -2.03 -23.09
CA ILE A 91 -38.54 -3.43 -23.35
C ILE A 91 -39.80 -3.45 -24.22
N GLN A 92 -39.80 -4.24 -25.30
CA GLN A 92 -40.97 -4.48 -26.15
C GLN A 92 -41.83 -5.63 -25.60
#